data_AF-K2C008-F1
#
_entry.id   AF-K2C008-F1
#
_cell.length_a   1.000
_cell.length_b   1.000
_cell.length_c   1.000
_cell.angle_alpha   90.00
_cell.angle_beta   90.00
_cell.angle_gamma   90.00
#
_symmetry.space_group_name_H-M   'P 1'
#
loop_
_entity.id
_entity.type
_entity.pdbx_description
1 polymer ?
#
loop_
_entity_poly.entity_id
_entity_poly.type
_entity_poly.pdbx_seq_one_letter_code
_entity_poly.pdbx_strand_id
1 'polypeptide(L)'
;MERFLRVVNDVDHFREVFFPNPTSDVWEMSLGSIIDGMQMTMVNDPLSMIDGIMDCLDASYKMFQNKVWAEKEIKEKGIEFTTRFGKALGIETVNRETVHVGQKMGYVIAVRRDPKIGSIQIKSVPKDEIDLTVLYDEVRKLDPDATWFLHASKHMLLNGSAKNPDMKPTKLTLNEVIDCVKKIYG
;
A
#
# COMPACT_ATOMS: atom_id res chain seq x y z
N MET A 1 12.61 -4.65 14.50
CA MET A 1 13.79 -5.50 14.21
C MET A 1 13.44 -6.99 14.21
N GLU A 2 12.80 -7.51 15.27
CA GLU A 2 12.48 -8.95 15.41
C GLU A 2 11.81 -9.60 14.19
N ARG A 3 10.78 -8.97 13.59
CA ARG A 3 10.09 -9.52 12.40
C ARG A 3 10.99 -9.65 11.17
N PHE A 4 11.94 -8.71 11.01
CA PHE A 4 12.88 -8.73 9.89
C PHE A 4 13.90 -9.85 10.09
N LEU A 5 14.54 -9.90 11.27
CA LEU A 5 15.49 -10.96 11.61
C LEU A 5 14.87 -12.36 11.53
N ARG A 6 13.60 -12.52 11.92
CA ARG A 6 12.90 -13.80 11.77
C ARG A 6 12.84 -14.25 10.31
N VAL A 7 12.47 -13.35 9.39
CA VAL A 7 12.40 -13.70 7.95
C VAL A 7 13.78 -14.04 7.40
N VAL A 8 14.81 -13.27 7.77
CA VAL A 8 16.20 -13.57 7.38
C VAL A 8 16.63 -14.95 7.87
N ASN A 9 16.39 -15.25 9.15
CA ASN A 9 16.72 -16.55 9.73
C ASN A 9 15.92 -17.69 9.09
N ASP A 10 14.65 -17.47 8.75
CA ASP A 10 13.84 -18.49 8.10
C ASP A 10 14.39 -18.85 6.72
N VAL A 11 14.82 -17.87 5.93
CA VAL A 11 15.47 -18.10 4.61
C VAL A 11 16.83 -18.78 4.79
N ASP A 12 17.68 -18.27 5.67
CA ASP A 12 19.03 -18.81 5.94
C ASP A 12 19.00 -20.30 6.37
N HIS A 13 17.95 -20.70 7.10
CA HIS A 13 17.75 -22.08 7.54
C HIS A 13 16.89 -22.91 6.56
N PHE A 14 16.70 -22.45 5.32
CA PHE A 14 15.89 -23.10 4.29
C PHE A 14 14.46 -23.46 4.75
N ARG A 15 13.86 -22.65 5.63
CA ARG A 15 12.50 -22.87 6.12
C ARG A 15 11.43 -22.44 5.14
N GLU A 16 11.81 -21.77 4.05
CA GLU A 16 10.91 -21.41 2.96
C GLU A 16 10.22 -22.62 2.31
N VAL A 17 10.79 -23.83 2.44
CA VAL A 17 10.11 -25.09 2.07
C VAL A 17 8.76 -25.29 2.78
N PHE A 18 8.58 -24.65 3.94
CA PHE A 18 7.34 -24.69 4.72
C PHE A 18 6.42 -23.48 4.47
N PHE A 19 6.81 -22.52 3.61
CA PHE A 19 5.96 -21.39 3.26
C PHE A 19 4.79 -21.83 2.36
N PRO A 20 3.67 -21.08 2.35
CA PRO A 20 2.61 -21.33 1.38
C PRO A 20 3.13 -21.23 -0.06
N ASN A 21 2.82 -22.22 -0.88
CA ASN A 21 3.27 -22.32 -2.28
C ASN A 21 4.80 -22.18 -2.43
N PRO A 22 5.59 -23.12 -1.87
CA PRO A 22 7.05 -22.98 -1.79
C PRO A 22 7.74 -22.99 -3.16
N THR A 23 7.09 -23.52 -4.20
CA THR A 23 7.61 -23.58 -5.58
C THR A 23 7.13 -22.43 -6.46
N SER A 24 6.58 -21.36 -5.88
CA SER A 24 6.04 -20.22 -6.63
C SER A 24 7.15 -19.31 -7.13
N ASP A 25 7.11 -18.93 -8.42
CA ASP A 25 8.10 -18.03 -9.06
C ASP A 25 8.27 -16.68 -8.36
N VAL A 26 7.29 -16.25 -7.56
CA VAL A 26 7.37 -15.02 -6.76
C VAL A 26 8.57 -15.00 -5.79
N TRP A 27 9.05 -16.19 -5.38
CA TRP A 27 10.21 -16.32 -4.51
C TRP A 27 11.52 -15.97 -5.23
N GLU A 28 11.58 -16.11 -6.56
CA GLU A 28 12.75 -15.70 -7.36
C GLU A 28 12.96 -14.18 -7.39
N MET A 29 11.94 -13.41 -7.00
CA MET A 29 12.01 -11.96 -6.80
C MET A 29 12.30 -11.60 -5.33
N SER A 30 12.60 -12.57 -4.47
CA SER A 30 13.03 -12.33 -3.10
C SER A 30 14.48 -11.86 -3.05
N LEU A 31 14.87 -11.16 -1.97
CA LEU A 31 16.24 -10.68 -1.84
C LEU A 31 17.27 -11.83 -1.82
N GLY A 32 16.92 -12.99 -1.23
CA GLY A 32 17.80 -14.18 -1.23
C GLY A 32 18.08 -14.67 -2.64
N SER A 33 17.04 -14.94 -3.43
CA SER A 33 17.18 -15.36 -4.83
C SER A 33 17.88 -14.33 -5.71
N ILE A 34 17.64 -13.03 -5.47
CA ILE A 34 18.35 -11.95 -6.18
C ILE A 34 19.84 -11.98 -5.85
N ILE A 35 20.23 -12.21 -4.60
CA ILE A 35 21.64 -12.35 -4.20
C ILE A 35 22.29 -13.52 -4.94
N ASP A 36 21.64 -14.68 -5.01
CA ASP A 36 22.15 -15.85 -5.73
C ASP A 36 22.32 -15.55 -7.23
N GLY A 37 21.36 -14.86 -7.84
CA GLY A 37 21.47 -14.39 -9.23
C GLY A 37 22.58 -13.35 -9.44
N MET A 38 22.79 -12.45 -8.48
CA MET A 38 23.89 -11.48 -8.51
C MET A 38 25.26 -12.16 -8.45
N GLN A 39 25.42 -13.23 -7.68
CA GLN A 39 26.68 -14.00 -7.65
C GLN A 39 27.07 -14.54 -9.04
N MET A 40 26.07 -14.87 -9.88
CA MET A 40 26.31 -15.36 -11.24
C MET A 40 26.54 -14.24 -12.26
N THR A 41 25.92 -13.08 -12.06
CA THR A 41 25.95 -11.97 -13.03
C THR A 41 27.03 -10.92 -12.72
N MET A 42 27.49 -10.84 -11.48
CA MET A 42 28.45 -9.84 -10.97
C MET A 42 29.75 -10.48 -10.46
N VAL A 43 30.14 -11.65 -10.98
CA VAL A 43 31.31 -12.45 -10.53
C VAL A 43 32.60 -11.63 -10.40
N ASN A 44 32.81 -10.66 -11.30
CA ASN A 44 34.03 -9.86 -11.36
C ASN A 44 33.94 -8.53 -10.60
N ASP A 45 32.82 -8.26 -9.93
CA ASP A 45 32.59 -7.03 -9.17
C ASP A 45 31.86 -7.30 -7.83
N PRO A 46 32.50 -8.04 -6.91
CA PRO A 46 31.89 -8.42 -5.64
C PRO A 46 31.63 -7.23 -4.71
N LEU A 47 32.39 -6.14 -4.83
CA LEU A 47 32.21 -4.96 -3.97
C LEU A 47 30.93 -4.22 -4.34
N SER A 48 30.69 -3.94 -5.62
CA SER A 48 29.41 -3.33 -6.06
C SER A 48 28.21 -4.22 -5.74
N MET A 49 28.38 -5.54 -5.80
CA MET A 49 27.34 -6.48 -5.37
C MET A 49 27.02 -6.31 -3.88
N ILE A 50 28.03 -6.28 -3.00
CA ILE A 50 27.83 -6.09 -1.56
C ILE A 50 27.13 -4.77 -1.28
N ASP A 51 27.57 -3.67 -1.90
CA ASP A 51 26.98 -2.35 -1.70
C ASP A 51 25.50 -2.33 -2.10
N GLY A 52 25.16 -2.89 -3.27
CA GLY A 52 23.77 -2.99 -3.72
C GLY A 52 22.89 -3.87 -2.84
N ILE A 53 23.43 -4.95 -2.27
CA ILE A 53 22.72 -5.80 -1.32
C ILE A 53 22.45 -5.05 -0.02
N MET A 54 23.42 -4.29 0.49
CA MET A 54 23.26 -3.48 1.70
C MET A 54 22.17 -2.42 1.53
N ASP A 55 22.13 -1.73 0.38
CA ASP A 55 21.06 -0.78 0.05
C ASP A 55 19.68 -1.46 0.03
N CYS A 56 19.59 -2.67 -0.54
CA CYS A 56 18.36 -3.45 -0.57
C CYS A 56 17.91 -3.89 0.83
N LEU A 57 18.85 -4.24 1.72
CA LEU A 57 18.57 -4.60 3.11
C LEU A 57 18.05 -3.38 3.89
N ASP A 58 18.65 -2.21 3.73
CA ASP A 58 18.20 -0.98 4.37
C ASP A 58 16.79 -0.57 3.90
N ALA A 59 16.53 -0.63 2.60
CA ALA A 59 15.20 -0.39 2.03
C ALA A 59 14.17 -1.38 2.57
N SER A 60 14.53 -2.67 2.64
CA SER A 60 13.68 -3.72 3.19
C SER A 60 13.37 -3.45 4.66
N TYR A 61 14.38 -3.13 5.48
CA TYR A 61 14.20 -2.80 6.88
C TYR A 61 13.25 -1.60 7.06
N LYS A 62 13.40 -0.56 6.23
CA LYS A 62 12.49 0.59 6.24
C LYS A 62 11.04 0.19 5.92
N MET A 63 10.84 -0.73 4.98
CA MET A 63 9.50 -1.25 4.67
C MET A 63 8.90 -2.04 5.84
N PHE A 64 9.68 -2.82 6.57
CA PHE A 64 9.22 -3.49 7.80
C PHE A 64 8.80 -2.49 8.88
N GLN A 65 9.57 -1.41 9.09
CA GLN A 65 9.21 -0.35 10.02
C GLN A 65 7.88 0.31 9.62
N ASN A 66 7.73 0.67 8.35
CA ASN A 66 6.50 1.28 7.83
C ASN A 66 5.29 0.34 7.95
N LYS A 67 5.47 -0.96 7.71
CA LYS A 67 4.42 -1.98 7.88
C LYS A 67 3.99 -2.12 9.34
N VAL A 68 4.92 -2.25 10.27
CA VAL A 68 4.61 -2.34 11.72
C VAL A 68 3.88 -1.08 12.18
N TRP A 69 4.34 0.08 11.75
CA TRP A 69 3.66 1.35 12.05
C TRP A 69 2.26 1.40 11.44
N ALA A 70 2.09 0.95 10.20
CA ALA A 70 0.80 0.90 9.52
C ALA A 70 -0.19 0.00 10.26
N GLU A 71 0.20 -1.22 10.63
CA GLU A 71 -0.62 -2.15 11.40
C GLU A 71 -1.08 -1.51 12.73
N LYS A 72 -0.17 -0.81 13.42
CA LYS A 72 -0.50 -0.08 14.66
C LYS A 72 -1.52 1.03 14.41
N GLU A 73 -1.32 1.87 13.40
CA GLU A 73 -2.23 2.98 13.12
C GLU A 73 -3.60 2.51 12.64
N ILE A 74 -3.66 1.45 11.83
CA ILE A 74 -4.94 0.85 11.44
C ILE A 74 -5.70 0.38 12.68
N LYS A 75 -5.02 -0.28 13.62
CA LYS A 75 -5.63 -0.75 14.87
C LYS A 75 -6.11 0.39 15.78
N GLU A 76 -5.34 1.47 15.89
CA GLU A 76 -5.60 2.54 16.87
C GLU A 76 -6.47 3.68 16.32
N LYS A 77 -6.38 3.98 15.03
CA LYS A 77 -6.99 5.15 14.38
C LYS A 77 -7.91 4.79 13.22
N GLY A 78 -7.93 3.53 12.79
CA GLY A 78 -8.75 3.08 11.67
C GLY A 78 -10.24 3.19 11.98
N ILE A 79 -10.97 3.80 11.05
CA ILE A 79 -12.43 3.85 11.04
C ILE A 79 -12.90 2.71 10.14
N GLU A 80 -13.31 1.59 10.76
CA GLU A 80 -13.90 0.47 10.03
C GLU A 80 -15.37 0.78 9.67
N PHE A 81 -15.74 0.47 8.43
CA PHE A 81 -17.13 0.53 7.97
C PHE A 81 -17.41 -0.57 6.95
N THR A 82 -18.67 -0.74 6.56
CA THR A 82 -19.09 -1.80 5.63
C THR A 82 -19.56 -1.23 4.30
N THR A 83 -19.36 -2.02 3.26
CA THR A 83 -19.91 -1.84 1.92
C THR A 83 -20.51 -3.16 1.47
N ARG A 84 -21.32 -3.15 0.40
CA ARG A 84 -21.84 -4.34 -0.28
C ARG A 84 -20.76 -5.31 -0.77
N PHE A 85 -19.50 -4.86 -0.88
CA PHE A 85 -18.36 -5.68 -1.29
C PHE A 85 -17.57 -6.27 -0.12
N GLY A 86 -17.81 -5.79 1.11
CA GLY A 86 -17.08 -6.20 2.32
C GLY A 86 -16.67 -5.03 3.21
N LYS A 87 -15.79 -5.32 4.17
CA LYS A 87 -15.26 -4.33 5.12
C LYS A 87 -14.39 -3.31 4.42
N ALA A 88 -14.49 -2.06 4.82
CA ALA A 88 -13.70 -0.95 4.33
C ALA A 88 -13.04 -0.20 5.49
N LEU A 89 -11.97 0.51 5.17
CA LEU A 89 -11.14 1.24 6.11
C LEU A 89 -11.08 2.71 5.71
N GLY A 90 -11.32 3.61 6.67
CA GLY A 90 -10.94 5.01 6.57
C GLY A 90 -9.86 5.33 7.59
N ILE A 91 -8.80 6.05 7.21
CA ILE A 91 -7.73 6.40 8.14
C ILE A 91 -7.07 7.73 7.79
N GLU A 92 -6.73 8.51 8.81
CA GLU A 92 -5.92 9.71 8.67
C GLU A 92 -4.49 9.44 9.13
N THR A 93 -3.54 9.50 8.21
CA THR A 93 -2.12 9.21 8.48
C THR A 93 -1.21 9.70 7.37
N VAL A 94 0.04 10.01 7.71
CA VAL A 94 1.13 10.26 6.76
C VAL A 94 1.76 8.97 6.23
N ASN A 95 1.55 7.83 6.88
CA ASN A 95 2.08 6.53 6.45
C ASN A 95 1.26 5.93 5.30
N ARG A 96 1.82 5.88 4.10
CA ARG A 96 1.11 5.41 2.88
C ARG A 96 0.89 3.90 2.86
N GLU A 97 1.71 3.17 3.61
CA GLU A 97 1.66 1.71 3.67
C GLU A 97 0.35 1.20 4.28
N THR A 98 -0.36 2.03 5.04
CA THR A 98 -1.68 1.71 5.62
C THR A 98 -2.72 1.26 4.61
N VAL A 99 -2.71 1.81 3.40
CA VAL A 99 -3.64 1.38 2.34
C VAL A 99 -3.33 -0.05 1.90
N HIS A 100 -2.06 -0.35 1.65
CA HIS A 100 -1.65 -1.67 1.15
C HIS A 100 -1.76 -2.75 2.23
N VAL A 101 -1.35 -2.43 3.46
CA VAL A 101 -1.53 -3.31 4.63
C VAL A 101 -3.00 -3.53 4.91
N GLY A 102 -3.84 -2.49 4.85
CA GLY A 102 -5.28 -2.61 5.03
C GLY A 102 -5.92 -3.59 4.04
N GLN A 103 -5.57 -3.50 2.75
CA GLN A 103 -6.05 -4.44 1.75
C GLN A 103 -5.61 -5.89 2.04
N LYS A 104 -4.36 -6.09 2.48
CA LYS A 104 -3.85 -7.41 2.92
C LYS A 104 -4.53 -7.92 4.20
N MET A 105 -5.09 -7.03 5.02
CA MET A 105 -5.91 -7.37 6.20
C MET A 105 -7.38 -7.67 5.85
N GLY A 106 -7.76 -7.59 4.57
CA GLY A 106 -9.11 -7.92 4.09
C GLY A 106 -10.04 -6.73 3.88
N TYR A 107 -9.56 -5.49 4.03
CA TYR A 107 -10.35 -4.30 3.68
C TYR A 107 -10.45 -4.16 2.16
N VAL A 108 -11.67 -4.28 1.61
CA VAL A 108 -11.90 -4.28 0.16
C VAL A 108 -11.80 -2.88 -0.44
N ILE A 109 -12.03 -1.84 0.36
CA ILE A 109 -11.80 -0.42 0.03
C ILE A 109 -11.05 0.22 1.21
N ALA A 110 -9.98 0.96 0.91
CA ALA A 110 -9.22 1.72 1.89
C ALA A 110 -9.12 3.18 1.45
N VAL A 111 -9.61 4.09 2.30
CA VAL A 111 -9.55 5.54 2.19
C VAL A 111 -8.49 6.05 3.16
N ARG A 112 -7.49 6.75 2.64
CA ARG A 112 -6.43 7.37 3.43
C ARG A 112 -6.40 8.86 3.18
N ARG A 113 -6.47 9.66 4.25
CA ARG A 113 -6.21 11.10 4.20
C ARG A 113 -4.85 11.41 4.81
N ASP A 114 -4.07 12.25 4.15
CA ASP A 114 -2.85 12.81 4.73
C ASP A 114 -3.20 14.04 5.58
N PRO A 115 -2.96 14.04 6.90
CA PRO A 115 -3.30 15.18 7.75
C PRO A 115 -2.45 16.43 7.48
N LYS A 116 -1.26 16.28 6.88
CA LYS A 116 -0.34 17.40 6.64
C LYS A 116 -0.67 18.17 5.38
N ILE A 117 -1.01 17.46 4.30
CA ILE A 117 -1.24 18.06 2.98
C ILE A 117 -2.68 17.95 2.48
N GLY A 118 -3.57 17.27 3.23
CA GLY A 118 -4.98 17.12 2.87
C GLY A 118 -5.28 16.15 1.72
N SER A 119 -4.25 15.61 1.06
CA SER A 119 -4.40 14.64 -0.04
C SER A 119 -5.17 13.39 0.40
N ILE A 120 -6.05 12.89 -0.45
CA ILE A 120 -6.82 11.66 -0.22
C ILE A 120 -6.44 10.61 -1.25
N GLN A 121 -6.23 9.38 -0.78
CA GLN A 121 -6.04 8.20 -1.63
C GLN A 121 -7.11 7.16 -1.28
N ILE A 122 -7.81 6.69 -2.30
CA ILE A 122 -8.80 5.63 -2.19
C ILE A 122 -8.34 4.48 -3.09
N LYS A 123 -8.20 3.29 -2.53
CA LYS A 123 -7.91 2.08 -3.31
C LYS A 123 -8.90 0.98 -2.97
N SER A 124 -9.36 0.27 -3.99
CA SER A 124 -10.04 -1.01 -3.82
C SER A 124 -9.12 -2.17 -4.16
N VAL A 125 -9.45 -3.35 -3.64
CA VAL A 125 -8.86 -4.59 -4.17
C VAL A 125 -9.25 -4.72 -5.66
N PRO A 126 -8.37 -5.29 -6.51
CA PRO A 126 -8.61 -5.36 -7.95
C PRO A 126 -9.58 -6.49 -8.29
N LYS A 127 -10.84 -6.30 -7.92
CA LYS A 127 -11.96 -7.20 -8.20
C LYS A 127 -12.92 -6.52 -9.17
N ASP A 128 -13.32 -7.22 -10.22
CA ASP A 128 -14.11 -6.67 -11.33
C ASP A 128 -15.42 -6.01 -10.87
N GLU A 129 -16.03 -6.48 -9.80
CA GLU A 129 -17.26 -5.90 -9.26
C GLU A 129 -17.08 -4.52 -8.58
N ILE A 130 -15.85 -4.09 -8.29
CA ILE A 130 -15.56 -2.83 -7.56
C ILE A 130 -15.04 -1.75 -8.51
N ASP A 131 -15.94 -0.91 -9.03
CA ASP A 131 -15.60 0.23 -9.89
C ASP A 131 -15.74 1.56 -9.13
N LEU A 132 -14.65 2.35 -8.99
CA LEU A 132 -14.66 3.64 -8.28
C LEU A 132 -15.16 4.84 -9.12
N THR A 133 -15.61 4.64 -10.36
CA THR A 133 -16.03 5.73 -11.27
C THR A 133 -17.17 6.56 -10.68
N VAL A 134 -18.18 5.91 -10.09
CA VAL A 134 -19.32 6.63 -9.49
C VAL A 134 -18.87 7.49 -8.31
N LEU A 135 -17.95 6.98 -7.49
CA LEU A 135 -17.36 7.73 -6.38
C LEU A 135 -16.53 8.92 -6.90
N TYR A 136 -15.74 8.72 -7.95
CA TYR A 136 -14.98 9.79 -8.60
C TYR A 136 -15.87 10.94 -9.06
N ASP A 137 -16.98 10.63 -9.73
CA ASP A 137 -17.92 11.64 -10.21
C ASP A 137 -18.60 12.39 -9.05
N GLU A 138 -18.92 11.71 -7.95
CA GLU A 138 -19.54 12.33 -6.77
C GLU A 138 -18.57 13.27 -6.04
N VAL A 139 -17.35 12.83 -5.74
CA VAL A 139 -16.38 13.67 -5.01
C VAL A 139 -15.97 14.90 -5.82
N ARG A 140 -15.95 14.80 -7.15
CA ARG A 140 -15.71 15.95 -8.04
C ARG A 140 -16.86 16.95 -8.06
N LYS A 141 -18.11 16.51 -7.85
CA LYS A 141 -19.24 17.43 -7.72
C LYS A 141 -19.22 18.16 -6.37
N LEU A 142 -18.83 17.45 -5.31
CA LEU A 142 -18.74 18.01 -3.95
C LEU A 142 -17.58 18.99 -3.78
N ASP A 143 -16.47 18.75 -4.47
CA ASP A 143 -15.32 19.66 -4.48
C ASP A 143 -14.77 19.85 -5.90
N PRO A 144 -15.40 20.72 -6.72
CA PRO A 144 -15.01 20.94 -8.12
C PRO A 144 -13.62 21.54 -8.30
N ASP A 145 -13.10 22.23 -7.28
CA ASP A 145 -11.78 22.87 -7.32
C ASP A 145 -10.64 21.89 -7.05
N ALA A 146 -10.93 20.72 -6.48
CA ALA A 146 -9.94 19.70 -6.14
C ALA A 146 -9.50 18.90 -7.37
N THR A 147 -8.21 18.54 -7.42
CA THR A 147 -7.68 17.73 -8.51
C THR A 147 -7.81 16.25 -8.16
N TRP A 148 -8.88 15.62 -8.65
CA TRP A 148 -9.09 14.18 -8.54
C TRP A 148 -8.63 13.45 -9.80
N PHE A 149 -7.96 12.31 -9.62
CA PHE A 149 -7.49 11.44 -10.69
C PHE A 149 -7.97 10.01 -10.44
N LEU A 150 -8.73 9.46 -11.39
CA LEU A 150 -9.11 8.06 -11.42
C LEU A 150 -8.11 7.29 -12.31
N HIS A 151 -7.44 6.29 -11.75
CA HIS A 151 -6.54 5.42 -12.49
C HIS A 151 -7.32 4.58 -13.51
N ALA A 152 -6.69 4.20 -14.63
CA ALA A 152 -7.34 3.44 -15.71
C ALA A 152 -7.93 2.09 -15.26
N SER A 153 -7.39 1.48 -14.20
CA SER A 153 -7.94 0.26 -13.59
C SER A 153 -9.26 0.50 -12.84
N LYS A 154 -9.65 1.75 -12.60
CA LYS A 154 -10.82 2.16 -11.82
C LYS A 154 -10.83 1.70 -10.35
N HIS A 155 -9.77 1.07 -9.87
CA HIS A 155 -9.59 0.63 -8.48
C HIS A 155 -8.73 1.59 -7.64
N MET A 156 -8.34 2.74 -8.21
CA MET A 156 -7.52 3.73 -7.51
C MET A 156 -7.97 5.14 -7.87
N LEU A 157 -8.34 5.89 -6.85
CA LEU A 157 -8.76 7.27 -6.93
C LEU A 157 -7.84 8.12 -6.04
N LEU A 158 -7.19 9.10 -6.63
CA LEU A 158 -6.16 9.92 -5.99
C LEU A 158 -6.56 11.38 -6.01
N ASN A 159 -6.33 12.08 -4.92
CA ASN A 159 -6.38 13.52 -4.81
C ASN A 159 -5.10 14.02 -4.16
N GLY A 160 -4.38 14.88 -4.87
CA GLY A 160 -3.04 15.33 -4.48
C GLY A 160 -1.95 14.31 -4.80
N SER A 161 -0.81 14.81 -5.28
CA SER A 161 0.40 14.02 -5.50
C SER A 161 1.61 14.86 -5.17
N ALA A 162 2.57 14.30 -4.44
CA ALA A 162 3.86 14.95 -4.21
C ALA A 162 4.67 15.18 -5.50
N LYS A 163 4.30 14.49 -6.60
CA LYS A 163 4.97 14.59 -7.90
C LYS A 163 4.34 15.63 -8.83
N ASN A 164 3.18 16.21 -8.47
CA ASN A 164 2.53 17.25 -9.27
C ASN A 164 2.26 18.47 -8.38
N PRO A 165 3.08 19.54 -8.49
CA PRO A 165 2.98 20.71 -7.63
C PRO A 165 1.68 21.51 -7.81
N ASP A 166 1.00 21.37 -8.95
CA ASP A 166 -0.24 22.10 -9.24
C ASP A 166 -1.50 21.40 -8.73
N MET A 167 -1.38 20.18 -8.17
CA MET A 167 -2.55 19.46 -7.66
C MET A 167 -3.13 20.13 -6.43
N LYS A 168 -4.44 20.37 -6.48
CA LYS A 168 -5.22 20.96 -5.38
C LYS A 168 -5.77 19.85 -4.49
N PRO A 169 -5.33 19.75 -3.22
CA PRO A 169 -5.92 18.82 -2.27
C PRO A 169 -7.38 19.20 -2.03
N THR A 170 -8.21 18.20 -1.79
CA THR A 170 -9.62 18.39 -1.52
C THR A 170 -9.84 18.99 -0.13
N LYS A 171 -10.90 19.78 -0.01
CA LYS A 171 -11.42 20.28 1.27
C LYS A 171 -12.22 19.21 2.02
N LEU A 172 -12.60 18.13 1.35
CA LEU A 172 -13.32 17.03 1.98
C LEU A 172 -12.48 16.40 3.10
N THR A 173 -13.13 16.23 4.25
CA THR A 173 -12.61 15.49 5.39
C THR A 173 -12.63 13.99 5.12
N LEU A 174 -11.90 13.23 5.93
CA LEU A 174 -11.94 11.77 5.86
C LEU A 174 -13.38 11.24 6.03
N ASN A 175 -14.14 11.79 6.97
CA ASN A 175 -15.51 11.34 7.25
C ASN A 175 -16.46 11.63 6.08
N GLU A 176 -16.39 12.82 5.47
CA GLU A 176 -17.21 13.13 4.29
C GLU A 176 -16.94 12.17 3.13
N VAL A 177 -15.67 11.78 2.92
CA VAL A 177 -15.33 10.77 1.91
C VAL A 177 -15.85 9.38 2.30
N ILE A 178 -15.70 8.96 3.57
CA ILE A 178 -16.28 7.70 4.06
C ILE A 178 -17.80 7.67 3.82
N ASP A 179 -18.49 8.77 4.09
CA ASP A 179 -19.94 8.87 3.91
C ASP A 179 -20.32 8.80 2.42
N CYS A 180 -19.52 9.38 1.52
CA CYS A 180 -19.69 9.17 0.08
C CYS A 180 -19.54 7.69 -0.32
N VAL A 181 -18.52 7.00 0.22
CA VAL A 181 -18.31 5.57 -0.04
C VAL A 181 -19.51 4.75 0.48
N LYS A 182 -19.99 5.02 1.69
CA LYS A 182 -21.19 4.37 2.26
C LYS A 182 -22.45 4.67 1.46
N LYS A 183 -22.64 5.89 0.98
CA LYS A 183 -23.81 6.27 0.19
C LYS A 183 -23.87 5.51 -1.15
N ILE A 184 -22.71 5.28 -1.78
CA ILE A 184 -22.63 4.68 -3.12
C ILE A 184 -22.54 3.15 -3.07
N TYR A 185 -21.83 2.62 -2.07
CA TYR A 185 -21.53 1.19 -1.98
C TYR A 185 -22.02 0.54 -0.69
N GLY A 186 -22.69 1.26 0.21
CA GLY A 186 -23.27 0.70 1.44
C GLY A 186 -24.44 -0.25 1.18
#